data_AF-A0A4Q6E1D8-F1
#
_entry.id   AF-A0A4Q6E1D8-F1
#
_cell.length_a   1.000
_cell.length_b   1.000
_cell.length_c   1.000
_cell.angle_alpha   90.00
_cell.angle_beta   90.00
_cell.angle_gamma   90.00
#
_symmetry.space_group_name_H-M   'P 1'
#
loop_
_entity.id
_entity.type
_entity.pdbx_description
1 polymer ?
#
loop_
_entity_poly.entity_id
_entity_poly.type
_entity_poly.pdbx_seq_one_letter_code
_entity_poly.pdbx_strand_id
1 'polypeptide(L)'
;WQATWCVSHDIPGLASLMGGNDVLTSKLNHAFEKAAPSDFVFDYSHGYISYANQPGLSDAHVFNYAGKPWLTQYWVRKVQEKAYGGTTPDIGYGGQDEDQGQMGALSVLMSIGLFNLQGNVATTPVYDITSPMFDKVVIKLDPKYYPGKEFVITAYNNSKANTYIQKAMLNGKPLNKFWFTHAEYAKGGELEVWLGPTPNKTWGVAGLPVAN
;
A
#
# COMPACT_ATOMS: atom_id res chain seq x y z
N TRP A 1 11.52 -10.98 -12.71
CA TRP A 1 11.40 -9.74 -11.92
C TRP A 1 10.29 -9.84 -10.88
N GLN A 2 9.06 -10.14 -11.29
CA GLN A 2 7.87 -10.17 -10.41
C GLN A 2 8.04 -11.04 -9.15
N ALA A 3 8.60 -12.26 -9.27
CA ALA A 3 8.77 -13.15 -8.12
C ALA A 3 9.85 -12.72 -7.10
N THR A 4 10.73 -11.78 -7.45
CA THR A 4 11.86 -11.38 -6.60
C THR A 4 11.41 -10.76 -5.28
N TRP A 5 10.24 -10.13 -5.26
CA TRP A 5 9.74 -9.36 -4.13
C TRP A 5 8.79 -10.16 -3.23
N CYS A 6 8.44 -11.40 -3.62
CA CYS A 6 7.51 -12.30 -2.93
C CYS A 6 8.11 -12.92 -1.66
N VAL A 7 8.71 -12.09 -0.81
CA VAL A 7 9.37 -12.46 0.45
C VAL A 7 8.74 -11.64 1.58
N SER A 8 7.40 -11.55 1.57
CA SER A 8 6.60 -10.67 2.43
C SER A 8 6.86 -10.83 3.94
N HIS A 9 7.34 -12.01 4.35
CA HIS A 9 7.69 -12.30 5.73
C HIS A 9 9.04 -11.69 6.15
N ASP A 10 9.97 -11.44 5.23
CA ASP A 10 11.34 -10.99 5.54
C ASP A 10 11.95 -10.07 4.46
N ILE A 11 11.27 -8.95 4.16
CA ILE A 11 11.83 -7.88 3.32
C ILE A 11 13.17 -7.35 3.86
N PRO A 12 13.39 -7.19 5.18
CA PRO A 12 14.71 -6.80 5.70
C PRO A 12 15.83 -7.79 5.36
N GLY A 13 15.57 -9.10 5.46
CA GLY A 13 16.50 -10.14 5.03
C GLY A 13 16.79 -10.07 3.53
N LEU A 14 15.76 -9.89 2.70
CA LEU A 14 15.93 -9.67 1.26
C LEU A 14 16.80 -8.43 0.98
N ALA A 15 16.56 -7.33 1.68
CA ALA A 15 17.34 -6.11 1.55
C ALA A 15 18.82 -6.36 1.89
N SER A 16 19.09 -7.08 2.99
CA SER A 16 20.44 -7.46 3.40
C SER A 16 21.16 -8.26 2.29
N LEU A 17 20.50 -9.29 1.74
CA LEU A 17 21.05 -10.10 0.65
C LEU A 17 21.31 -9.30 -0.63
N MET A 18 20.54 -8.25 -0.88
CA MET A 18 20.71 -7.36 -2.03
C MET A 18 21.80 -6.28 -1.82
N GLY A 19 22.36 -6.13 -0.62
CA GLY A 19 23.33 -5.07 -0.30
C GLY A 19 22.73 -3.82 0.36
N GLY A 20 21.54 -3.96 0.96
CA GLY A 20 20.89 -2.94 1.78
C GLY A 20 19.63 -2.33 1.16
N ASN A 21 18.90 -1.57 1.99
CA ASN A 21 17.63 -0.93 1.62
C ASN A 21 17.75 -0.04 0.38
N ASP A 22 18.86 0.70 0.22
CA ASP A 22 19.05 1.57 -0.93
C ASP A 22 19.17 0.79 -2.24
N VAL A 23 19.89 -0.35 -2.23
CA VAL A 23 20.03 -1.20 -3.43
C VAL A 23 18.70 -1.86 -3.78
N LEU A 24 18.00 -2.41 -2.78
CA LEU A 24 16.67 -3.01 -2.97
C LEU A 24 15.71 -1.97 -3.57
N THR A 25 15.59 -0.79 -2.94
CA THR A 25 14.64 0.24 -3.39
C THR A 25 15.01 0.82 -4.75
N SER A 26 16.29 0.99 -5.07
CA SER A 26 16.71 1.42 -6.41
C SER A 26 16.31 0.40 -7.48
N LYS A 27 16.49 -0.90 -7.19
CA LYS A 27 16.15 -1.98 -8.12
C LYS A 27 14.65 -2.13 -8.31
N LEU A 28 13.86 -2.01 -7.23
CA LEU A 28 12.41 -2.04 -7.28
C LEU A 28 11.85 -0.81 -8.01
N ASN A 29 12.37 0.39 -7.74
CA ASN A 29 11.94 1.61 -8.42
C ASN A 29 12.22 1.54 -9.94
N HIS A 30 13.37 1.00 -10.32
CA HIS A 30 13.67 0.74 -11.73
C HIS A 30 12.65 -0.20 -12.38
N ALA A 31 12.24 -1.27 -11.68
CA ALA A 31 11.23 -2.20 -12.18
C ALA A 31 9.88 -1.50 -12.42
N PHE A 32 9.45 -0.63 -11.50
CA PHE A 32 8.25 0.18 -11.67
C PHE A 32 8.37 1.16 -12.85
N GLU A 33 9.49 1.86 -12.99
CA GLU A 33 9.73 2.76 -14.13
C GLU A 33 9.66 2.03 -15.47
N LYS A 34 10.15 0.79 -15.53
CA LYS A 34 10.07 -0.07 -16.72
C LYS A 34 8.68 -0.60 -17.01
N ALA A 35 7.85 -0.79 -15.98
CA ALA A 35 6.48 -1.28 -16.12
C ALA A 35 5.45 -0.16 -16.41
N ALA A 36 5.79 1.10 -16.12
CA ALA A 36 4.89 2.24 -16.28
C ALA A 36 4.35 2.43 -17.72
N PRO A 37 5.14 2.24 -18.81
CA PRO A 37 4.62 2.38 -20.19
C PRO A 37 3.55 1.36 -20.56
N SER A 38 3.42 0.28 -19.78
CA SER A 38 2.45 -0.79 -20.00
C SER A 38 1.40 -0.84 -18.89
N ASP A 39 1.16 0.31 -18.25
CA ASP A 39 0.16 0.53 -17.19
C ASP A 39 0.23 -0.50 -16.04
N PHE A 40 1.42 -1.08 -15.82
CA PHE A 40 1.68 -2.11 -14.80
C PHE A 40 0.87 -3.40 -14.95
N VAL A 41 0.35 -3.73 -16.14
CA VAL A 41 -0.49 -4.94 -16.36
C VAL A 41 0.10 -5.91 -17.38
N PHE A 42 1.38 -5.75 -17.71
CA PHE A 42 2.04 -6.47 -18.81
C PHE A 42 2.66 -7.81 -18.42
N ASP A 43 2.94 -8.60 -19.47
CA ASP A 43 3.26 -10.03 -19.55
C ASP A 43 3.93 -10.67 -18.32
N TYR A 44 3.34 -11.80 -17.92
CA TYR A 44 3.76 -12.78 -16.92
C TYR A 44 5.23 -13.22 -17.03
N SER A 45 5.80 -13.30 -18.23
CA SER A 45 7.14 -13.87 -18.45
C SER A 45 8.25 -12.83 -18.61
N HIS A 46 7.96 -11.69 -19.22
CA HIS A 46 8.97 -10.68 -19.56
C HIS A 46 8.76 -9.32 -18.87
N GLY A 47 7.68 -9.17 -18.10
CA GLY A 47 7.35 -7.94 -17.37
C GLY A 47 8.22 -7.71 -16.12
N TYR A 48 8.40 -6.43 -15.77
CA TYR A 48 9.14 -6.02 -14.56
C TYR A 48 8.24 -6.05 -13.32
N ILE A 49 7.08 -5.40 -13.39
CA ILE A 49 6.02 -5.37 -12.38
C ILE A 49 4.70 -5.66 -13.10
N SER A 50 3.84 -6.48 -12.51
CA SER A 50 2.50 -6.73 -13.01
C SER A 50 1.49 -6.80 -11.87
N TYR A 51 0.50 -5.93 -11.94
CA TYR A 51 -0.69 -5.88 -11.07
C TYR A 51 -1.89 -6.63 -11.69
N ALA A 52 -1.68 -7.29 -12.82
CA ALA A 52 -2.61 -8.26 -13.40
C ALA A 52 -2.35 -9.70 -12.91
N ASN A 53 -1.42 -9.89 -11.98
CA ASN A 53 -0.98 -11.20 -11.53
C ASN A 53 -0.59 -11.18 -10.05
N GLN A 54 -0.92 -12.26 -9.32
CA GLN A 54 -0.81 -12.36 -7.86
C GLN A 54 0.59 -12.04 -7.29
N PRO A 55 1.71 -12.50 -7.88
CA PRO A 55 3.04 -12.24 -7.34
C PRO A 55 3.38 -10.75 -7.20
N GLY A 56 2.89 -9.90 -8.12
CA GLY A 56 3.24 -8.48 -8.15
C GLY A 56 2.32 -7.55 -7.35
N LEU A 57 1.21 -8.07 -6.83
CA LEU A 57 0.17 -7.27 -6.16
C LEU A 57 0.65 -6.53 -4.91
N SER A 58 1.76 -6.97 -4.31
CA SER A 58 2.34 -6.36 -3.12
C SER A 58 3.57 -5.49 -3.37
N ASP A 59 4.06 -5.41 -4.62
CA ASP A 59 5.39 -4.87 -4.93
C ASP A 59 5.56 -3.40 -4.49
N ALA A 60 4.54 -2.55 -4.67
CA ALA A 60 4.63 -1.15 -4.26
C ALA A 60 4.72 -0.99 -2.73
N HIS A 61 4.20 -1.96 -1.97
CA HIS A 61 4.18 -1.92 -0.52
C HIS A 61 5.52 -2.33 0.10
N VAL A 62 6.41 -2.95 -0.68
CA VAL A 62 7.77 -3.33 -0.25
C VAL A 62 8.60 -2.10 0.15
N PHE A 63 8.39 -0.93 -0.48
CA PHE A 63 9.16 0.27 -0.14
C PHE A 63 8.94 0.74 1.31
N ASN A 64 7.77 0.53 1.90
CA ASN A 64 7.51 0.80 3.32
C ASN A 64 8.51 0.03 4.20
N TYR A 65 8.68 -1.26 3.92
CA TYR A 65 9.55 -2.16 4.68
C TYR A 65 11.04 -1.96 4.39
N ALA A 66 11.37 -1.31 3.28
CA ALA A 66 12.72 -0.87 2.95
C ALA A 66 13.01 0.59 3.35
N GLY A 67 12.16 1.20 4.20
CA GLY A 67 12.40 2.52 4.80
C GLY A 67 12.17 3.71 3.86
N LYS A 68 11.44 3.53 2.76
CA LYS A 68 11.10 4.59 1.80
C LYS A 68 9.59 4.66 1.53
N PRO A 69 8.75 4.89 2.56
CA PRO A 69 7.29 4.86 2.42
C PRO A 69 6.72 5.86 1.38
N TRP A 70 7.43 6.97 1.13
CA TRP A 70 7.04 7.91 0.07
C TRP A 70 7.05 7.29 -1.33
N LEU A 71 7.87 6.26 -1.59
CA LEU A 71 7.84 5.52 -2.86
C LEU A 71 6.61 4.61 -2.94
N THR A 72 6.21 3.97 -1.83
CA THR A 72 4.92 3.25 -1.77
C THR A 72 3.77 4.19 -2.10
N GLN A 73 3.71 5.36 -1.46
CA GLN A 73 2.65 6.35 -1.70
C GLN A 73 2.58 6.77 -3.18
N TYR A 74 3.72 7.02 -3.80
CA TYR A 74 3.81 7.37 -5.22
C TYR A 74 3.34 6.24 -6.14
N TRP A 75 3.90 5.04 -6.00
CA TRP A 75 3.60 3.93 -6.89
C TRP A 75 2.20 3.38 -6.70
N VAL A 76 1.68 3.34 -5.46
CA VAL A 76 0.28 2.97 -5.20
C VAL A 76 -0.69 3.89 -5.94
N ARG A 77 -0.49 5.21 -5.89
CA ARG A 77 -1.32 6.17 -6.66
C ARG A 77 -1.25 5.91 -8.15
N LYS A 78 -0.05 5.66 -8.69
CA LYS A 78 0.15 5.43 -10.12
C LYS A 78 -0.45 4.12 -10.60
N VAL A 79 -0.25 3.04 -9.86
CA VAL A 79 -0.83 1.73 -10.17
C VAL A 79 -2.34 1.79 -10.06
N GLN A 80 -2.90 2.40 -9.01
CA GLN A 80 -4.35 2.54 -8.87
C GLN A 80 -4.94 3.29 -10.06
N GLU A 81 -4.36 4.43 -10.45
CA GLU A 81 -4.84 5.24 -11.57
C GLU A 81 -4.77 4.48 -12.91
N LYS A 82 -3.73 3.68 -13.11
CA LYS A 82 -3.43 3.05 -14.41
C LYS A 82 -3.99 1.65 -14.57
N ALA A 83 -3.81 0.78 -13.58
CA ALA A 83 -4.24 -0.62 -13.64
C ALA A 83 -5.71 -0.79 -13.22
N TYR A 84 -6.21 0.05 -12.32
CA TYR A 84 -7.55 -0.12 -11.70
C TYR A 84 -8.47 1.11 -11.81
N GLY A 85 -7.99 2.21 -12.43
CA GLY A 85 -8.74 3.45 -12.59
C GLY A 85 -9.72 3.44 -13.77
N GLY A 86 -9.74 2.33 -14.51
CA GLY A 86 -10.65 2.09 -15.62
C GLY A 86 -12.12 2.12 -15.21
N THR A 87 -12.97 2.79 -15.98
CA THR A 87 -14.42 2.90 -15.69
C THR A 87 -15.30 2.16 -16.68
N THR A 88 -14.72 1.53 -17.71
CA THR A 88 -15.44 0.67 -18.64
C THR A 88 -15.22 -0.80 -18.28
N PRO A 89 -16.18 -1.70 -18.60
CA PRO A 89 -16.12 -3.10 -18.19
C PRO A 89 -14.86 -3.85 -18.63
N ASP A 90 -14.22 -3.41 -19.71
CA ASP A 90 -13.07 -4.01 -20.36
C ASP A 90 -11.71 -3.58 -19.79
N ILE A 91 -11.63 -2.50 -19.01
CA ILE A 91 -10.34 -1.95 -18.53
C ILE A 91 -10.26 -1.79 -17.01
N GLY A 92 -11.31 -2.16 -16.27
CA GLY A 92 -11.36 -2.02 -14.80
C GLY A 92 -10.26 -2.78 -14.04
N TYR A 93 -9.67 -3.79 -14.67
CA TYR A 93 -8.53 -4.57 -14.16
C TYR A 93 -7.39 -4.65 -15.19
N GLY A 94 -7.22 -3.58 -15.97
CA GLY A 94 -6.24 -3.54 -17.05
C GLY A 94 -6.49 -4.53 -18.19
N GLY A 95 -7.75 -4.93 -18.38
CA GLY A 95 -8.15 -5.92 -19.39
C GLY A 95 -7.83 -7.37 -19.07
N GLN A 96 -7.60 -7.68 -17.80
CA GLN A 96 -7.21 -9.00 -17.31
C GLN A 96 -8.28 -9.59 -16.37
N ASP A 97 -8.13 -10.86 -16.02
CA ASP A 97 -9.03 -11.55 -15.09
C ASP A 97 -9.02 -10.89 -13.70
N GLU A 98 -10.16 -10.90 -13.01
CA GLU A 98 -10.35 -10.29 -11.70
C GLU A 98 -9.90 -11.23 -10.56
N ASP A 99 -9.79 -12.53 -10.85
CA ASP A 99 -9.34 -13.58 -9.93
C ASP A 99 -10.15 -13.64 -8.62
N GLN A 100 -11.47 -13.83 -8.76
CA GLN A 100 -12.40 -14.21 -7.69
C GLN A 100 -12.38 -13.27 -6.46
N GLY A 101 -12.21 -11.97 -6.68
CA GLY A 101 -12.17 -10.93 -5.67
C GLY A 101 -10.77 -10.40 -5.37
N GLN A 102 -9.71 -11.00 -5.91
CA GLN A 102 -8.34 -10.62 -5.58
C GLN A 102 -8.00 -9.20 -6.08
N MET A 103 -8.27 -8.91 -7.36
CA MET A 103 -7.92 -7.60 -7.93
C MET A 103 -8.88 -6.52 -7.45
N GLY A 104 -10.17 -6.86 -7.29
CA GLY A 104 -11.16 -5.98 -6.70
C GLY A 104 -10.82 -5.59 -5.26
N ALA A 105 -10.47 -6.56 -4.41
CA ALA A 105 -10.09 -6.30 -3.02
C ALA A 105 -8.82 -5.44 -2.94
N LEU A 106 -7.82 -5.71 -3.79
CA LEU A 106 -6.61 -4.90 -3.85
C LEU A 106 -6.90 -3.46 -4.27
N SER A 107 -7.72 -3.26 -5.31
CA SER A 107 -8.15 -1.94 -5.75
C SER A 107 -8.83 -1.16 -4.62
N VAL A 108 -9.70 -1.81 -3.84
CA VAL A 108 -10.32 -1.20 -2.65
C VAL A 108 -9.28 -0.84 -1.60
N LEU A 109 -8.38 -1.76 -1.23
CA LEU A 109 -7.33 -1.54 -0.24
C LEU A 109 -6.42 -0.35 -0.61
N MET A 110 -5.91 -0.35 -1.85
CA MET A 110 -5.13 0.77 -2.39
C MET A 110 -5.94 2.07 -2.38
N SER A 111 -7.24 2.00 -2.70
CA SER A 111 -8.09 3.18 -2.79
C SER A 111 -8.35 3.85 -1.43
N ILE A 112 -8.54 3.05 -0.38
CA ILE A 112 -8.75 3.55 0.99
C ILE A 112 -7.42 3.89 1.69
N GLY A 113 -6.29 3.59 1.05
CA GLY A 113 -4.96 3.89 1.56
C GLY A 113 -4.46 2.90 2.62
N LEU A 114 -4.96 1.65 2.61
CA LEU A 114 -4.55 0.60 3.54
C LEU A 114 -4.01 -0.63 2.81
N PHE A 115 -3.10 -1.37 3.42
CA PHE A 115 -2.64 -2.67 2.92
C PHE A 115 -2.15 -3.58 4.06
N ASN A 116 -1.91 -4.87 3.79
CA ASN A 116 -1.15 -5.74 4.68
C ASN A 116 -0.24 -6.63 3.84
N LEU A 117 1.07 -6.40 3.94
CA LEU A 117 2.08 -7.13 3.16
C LEU A 117 2.09 -8.65 3.44
N GLN A 118 1.77 -9.06 4.66
CA GLN A 118 1.78 -10.46 5.09
C GLN A 118 0.40 -11.14 4.97
N GLY A 119 -0.60 -10.51 4.36
CA GLY A 119 -1.93 -11.10 4.21
C GLY A 119 -2.63 -11.43 5.53
N ASN A 120 -2.35 -10.67 6.60
CA ASN A 120 -2.91 -10.86 7.95
C ASN A 120 -2.58 -12.19 8.63
N VAL A 121 -1.52 -12.91 8.21
CA VAL A 121 -1.13 -14.20 8.84
C VAL A 121 -0.27 -14.05 10.11
N ALA A 122 0.19 -12.84 10.42
CA ALA A 122 0.96 -12.56 11.62
C ALA A 122 0.11 -12.74 12.89
N THR A 123 0.73 -13.12 14.01
CA THR A 123 0.05 -13.21 15.32
C THR A 123 -0.55 -11.87 15.75
N THR A 124 0.12 -10.77 15.39
CA THR A 124 -0.34 -9.39 15.56
C THR A 124 -0.44 -8.75 14.18
N PRO A 125 -1.58 -8.90 13.48
CA PRO A 125 -1.76 -8.30 12.17
C PRO A 125 -1.69 -6.77 12.24
N VAL A 126 -1.16 -6.17 11.18
CA VAL A 126 -1.04 -4.71 11.03
C VAL A 126 -1.68 -4.26 9.72
N TYR A 127 -1.97 -2.97 9.64
CA TYR A 127 -2.34 -2.30 8.41
C TYR A 127 -1.29 -1.26 8.08
N ASP A 128 -0.70 -1.38 6.90
CA ASP A 128 0.16 -0.37 6.31
C ASP A 128 -0.69 0.78 5.79
N ILE A 129 -0.22 1.99 5.99
CA ILE A 129 -0.80 3.23 5.54
C ILE A 129 -0.08 3.63 4.27
N THR A 130 -0.86 3.92 3.24
CA THR A 130 -0.42 4.44 1.95
C THR A 130 -1.21 5.71 1.62
N SER A 131 -1.14 6.19 0.37
CA SER A 131 -1.83 7.42 -0.04
C SER A 131 -3.31 7.10 -0.37
N PRO A 132 -4.31 7.61 0.38
CA PRO A 132 -5.72 7.37 0.07
C PRO A 132 -6.17 8.14 -1.19
N MET A 133 -7.20 7.63 -1.88
CA MET A 133 -7.78 8.30 -3.06
C MET A 133 -8.90 9.26 -2.71
N PHE A 134 -9.58 9.01 -1.58
CA PHE A 134 -10.76 9.76 -1.14
C PHE A 134 -10.44 10.66 0.05
N ASP A 135 -11.14 11.79 0.13
CA ASP A 135 -10.99 12.73 1.25
C ASP A 135 -11.51 12.14 2.57
N LYS A 136 -12.50 11.23 2.48
CA LYS A 136 -13.05 10.53 3.63
C LYS A 136 -13.54 9.13 3.26
N VAL A 137 -13.15 8.15 4.08
CA VAL A 137 -13.65 6.76 4.03
C VAL A 137 -14.24 6.43 5.40
N VAL A 138 -15.41 5.81 5.42
CA VAL A 138 -16.05 5.32 6.66
C VAL A 138 -16.26 3.83 6.53
N ILE A 139 -15.54 3.05 7.33
CA ILE A 139 -15.66 1.60 7.37
C ILE A 139 -16.56 1.23 8.54
N LYS A 140 -17.73 0.65 8.26
CA LYS A 140 -18.65 0.14 9.28
C LYS A 140 -18.15 -1.21 9.78
N LEU A 141 -17.95 -1.32 11.08
CA LEU A 141 -17.45 -2.53 11.71
C LEU A 141 -18.63 -3.39 12.18
N ASP A 142 -18.53 -4.70 11.99
CA ASP A 142 -19.56 -5.63 12.46
C ASP A 142 -19.47 -5.78 13.99
N PRO A 143 -20.51 -5.40 14.75
CA PRO A 143 -20.52 -5.46 16.20
C PRO A 143 -20.43 -6.88 16.77
N LYS A 144 -20.64 -7.91 15.94
CA LYS A 144 -20.42 -9.31 16.32
C LYS A 144 -18.94 -9.62 16.55
N TYR A 145 -18.07 -8.98 15.77
CA TYR A 145 -16.63 -9.29 15.75
C TYR A 145 -15.78 -8.18 16.36
N TYR A 146 -16.27 -6.93 16.33
CA TYR A 146 -15.49 -5.76 16.71
C TYR A 146 -16.21 -4.91 17.76
N PRO A 147 -15.49 -4.43 18.81
CA PRO A 147 -16.07 -3.54 19.81
C PRO A 147 -16.32 -2.12 19.28
N GLY A 148 -15.58 -1.68 18.25
CA GLY A 148 -15.80 -0.41 17.57
C GLY A 148 -17.00 -0.47 16.62
N LYS A 149 -17.68 0.66 16.42
CA LYS A 149 -18.80 0.77 15.45
C LYS A 149 -18.33 1.12 14.04
N GLU A 150 -17.31 1.98 13.95
CA GLU A 150 -16.76 2.45 12.69
C GLU A 150 -15.29 2.83 12.84
N PHE A 151 -14.56 2.71 11.74
CA PHE A 151 -13.21 3.23 11.57
C PHE A 151 -13.22 4.22 10.40
N VAL A 152 -12.80 5.45 10.66
CA VAL A 152 -12.82 6.56 9.71
C VAL A 152 -11.41 6.85 9.23
N ILE A 153 -11.23 7.06 7.94
CA ILE A 153 -9.98 7.57 7.36
C ILE A 153 -10.29 8.93 6.76
N THR A 154 -9.63 9.97 7.25
CA THR A 154 -9.79 11.35 6.77
C THR A 154 -8.48 11.82 6.15
N ALA A 155 -8.51 12.17 4.86
CA ALA A 155 -7.37 12.66 4.10
C ALA A 155 -7.51 14.16 3.82
N TYR A 156 -6.65 14.96 4.46
CA TYR A 156 -6.59 16.40 4.25
C TYR A 156 -5.71 16.75 3.06
N ASN A 157 -6.15 17.73 2.28
CA ASN A 157 -5.47 18.23 1.08
C ASN A 157 -5.27 17.18 -0.01
N ASN A 158 -6.06 16.11 -0.04
CA ASN A 158 -5.96 15.10 -1.08
C ASN A 158 -6.26 15.69 -2.47
N SER A 159 -5.39 15.40 -3.43
CA SER A 159 -5.55 15.80 -4.81
C SER A 159 -4.62 14.97 -5.70
N LYS A 160 -4.76 15.09 -7.03
CA LYS A 160 -3.82 14.46 -7.97
C LYS A 160 -2.37 14.87 -7.73
N ALA A 161 -2.14 16.11 -7.29
CA ALA A 161 -0.79 16.62 -6.98
C ALA A 161 -0.32 16.19 -5.59
N ASN A 162 -1.22 16.17 -4.60
CA ASN A 162 -0.88 15.88 -3.22
C ASN A 162 -1.00 14.40 -2.93
N THR A 163 0.11 13.68 -3.12
CA THR A 163 0.20 12.23 -2.95
C THR A 163 0.88 11.82 -1.64
N TYR A 164 1.73 12.67 -1.07
CA TYR A 164 2.66 12.26 -0.02
C TYR A 164 2.14 12.61 1.36
N ILE A 165 2.12 11.63 2.28
CA ILE A 165 1.76 11.85 3.67
C ILE A 165 2.84 12.70 4.35
N GLN A 166 2.43 13.87 4.82
CA GLN A 166 3.26 14.80 5.57
C GLN A 166 3.23 14.50 7.07
N LYS A 167 2.08 14.07 7.58
CA LYS A 167 1.87 13.58 8.95
C LYS A 167 0.62 12.73 9.02
N ALA A 168 0.53 11.91 10.06
CA ALA A 168 -0.66 11.12 10.37
C ALA A 168 -0.98 11.18 11.87
N MET A 169 -2.26 11.02 12.20
CA MET A 169 -2.74 10.87 13.56
C MET A 169 -3.69 9.67 13.63
N LEU A 170 -3.58 8.88 14.70
CA LEU A 170 -4.49 7.79 14.99
C LEU A 170 -5.16 8.08 16.33
N ASN A 171 -6.49 8.26 16.32
CA ASN A 171 -7.29 8.58 17.50
C ASN A 171 -6.73 9.78 18.28
N GLY A 172 -6.38 10.86 17.56
CA GLY A 172 -5.84 12.08 18.13
C GLY A 172 -4.36 12.02 18.54
N LYS A 173 -3.67 10.88 18.37
CA LYS A 173 -2.25 10.72 18.72
C LYS A 173 -1.35 10.75 17.48
N PRO A 174 -0.19 11.43 17.52
CA PRO A 174 0.76 11.42 16.41
C PRO A 174 1.17 10.00 16.03
N LEU A 175 1.09 9.68 14.74
CA LEU A 175 1.48 8.40 14.18
C LEU A 175 2.65 8.62 13.22
N ASN A 176 3.87 8.31 13.70
CA ASN A 176 5.12 8.48 12.95
C ASN A 176 5.60 7.19 12.24
N LYS A 177 4.91 6.08 12.49
CA LYS A 177 5.07 4.80 11.79
C LYS A 177 4.08 4.73 10.63
N PHE A 178 4.41 3.97 9.58
CA PHE A 178 3.52 3.78 8.44
C PHE A 178 2.42 2.75 8.72
N TRP A 179 2.29 2.21 9.94
CA TRP A 179 1.39 1.10 10.21
C TRP A 179 0.70 1.23 11.57
N PHE A 180 -0.42 0.54 11.73
CA PHE A 180 -1.12 0.36 13.01
C PHE A 180 -1.65 -1.06 13.12
N THR A 181 -1.92 -1.53 14.34
CA THR A 181 -2.35 -2.91 14.57
C THR A 181 -3.83 -3.11 14.25
N HIS A 182 -4.21 -4.35 13.92
CA HIS A 182 -5.61 -4.73 13.81
C HIS A 182 -6.37 -4.53 15.12
N ALA A 183 -5.71 -4.67 16.28
CA ALA A 183 -6.31 -4.38 17.58
C ALA A 183 -6.65 -2.89 17.79
N GLU A 184 -5.88 -1.98 17.19
CA GLU A 184 -6.21 -0.55 17.15
C GLU A 184 -7.37 -0.28 16.19
N TYR A 185 -7.37 -0.91 15.01
CA TYR A 185 -8.47 -0.84 14.04
C TYR A 185 -9.81 -1.32 14.62
N ALA A 186 -9.81 -2.48 15.30
CA ALA A 186 -11.00 -3.15 15.83
C ALA A 186 -11.74 -2.32 16.90
N LYS A 187 -11.04 -1.39 17.56
CA LYS A 187 -11.65 -0.44 18.51
C LYS A 187 -12.43 0.68 17.81
N GLY A 188 -12.34 0.77 16.48
CA GLY A 188 -12.86 1.87 15.70
C GLY A 188 -12.04 3.15 15.90
N GLY A 189 -12.67 4.28 15.59
CA GLY A 189 -12.06 5.61 15.73
C GLY A 189 -11.62 6.17 14.39
N GLU A 190 -10.52 6.91 14.37
CA GLU A 190 -10.12 7.72 13.20
C GLU A 190 -8.61 7.71 12.92
N LEU A 191 -8.27 7.48 11.65
CA LEU A 191 -6.97 7.75 11.06
C LEU A 191 -7.07 9.05 10.24
N GLU A 192 -6.28 10.04 10.61
CA GLU A 192 -6.15 11.28 9.87
C GLU A 192 -4.80 11.33 9.16
N VAL A 193 -4.79 11.69 7.88
CA VAL A 193 -3.56 11.90 7.09
C VAL A 193 -3.58 13.25 6.39
N TRP A 194 -2.46 13.97 6.41
CA TRP A 194 -2.31 15.23 5.69
C TRP A 194 -1.39 15.02 4.49
N LEU A 195 -1.91 15.24 3.30
CA LEU A 195 -1.17 15.03 2.06
C LEU A 195 -0.50 16.32 1.58
N GLY A 196 0.59 16.15 0.84
CA GLY A 196 1.37 17.23 0.24
C GLY A 196 2.00 16.81 -1.09
N PRO A 197 2.48 17.78 -1.89
CA PRO A 197 2.99 17.53 -3.24
C PRO A 197 4.41 16.98 -3.28
N THR A 198 5.15 17.04 -2.17
CA THR A 198 6.55 16.59 -2.08
C THR A 198 6.72 15.49 -1.03
N PRO A 199 7.61 14.51 -1.26
CA PRO A 199 7.90 13.46 -0.29
C PRO A 199 8.31 14.00 1.08
N ASN A 200 7.63 13.58 2.14
CA ASN A 200 8.18 13.70 3.48
C ASN A 200 9.05 12.46 3.78
N LYS A 201 10.38 12.64 3.79
CA LYS A 201 11.33 11.55 4.02
C LYS A 201 11.52 11.17 5.48
N THR A 202 10.88 11.88 6.41
CA THR A 202 10.99 11.62 7.85
C THR A 202 9.72 11.00 8.45
N TRP A 203 8.60 10.99 7.72
CA TRP A 203 7.37 10.33 8.17
C TRP A 203 7.36 8.85 7.76
N GLY A 204 6.85 8.00 8.64
CA GLY A 204 6.68 6.58 8.33
C GLY A 204 7.99 5.79 8.33
N VAL A 205 9.05 6.29 8.96
CA VAL A 205 10.33 5.57 9.06
C VAL A 205 10.63 5.09 10.49
N ALA A 206 9.70 5.30 11.43
CA ALA A 206 9.86 5.02 12.86
C ALA A 206 9.66 3.54 13.25
N GLY A 207 10.38 2.64 12.58
CA GLY A 207 10.40 1.20 12.87
C GLY A 207 9.37 0.36 12.09
N LEU A 208 9.76 -0.87 11.81
CA LEU A 208 8.92 -1.87 11.15
C LEU A 208 7.91 -2.48 12.13
N PRO A 209 6.81 -3.08 11.64
CA PRO A 209 6.03 -4.01 12.43
C PRO A 209 6.94 -5.06 13.08
N VAL A 210 6.66 -5.44 14.33
CA VAL A 210 7.46 -6.46 15.02
C VAL A 210 7.32 -7.77 14.24
N ALA A 211 8.44 -8.27 13.71
CA ALA A 211 8.50 -9.60 13.13
C ALA A 211 8.36 -10.62 14.27
N ASN A 212 7.48 -11.61 14.08
CA ASN A 212 7.36 -12.74 15.00
C ASN A 212 8.49 -13.73 14.77
#